data_AF-A0A7X7LJ12-F1
#
_entry.id   AF-A0A7X7LJ12-F1
#
_cell.length_a   1.000
_cell.length_b   1.000
_cell.length_c   1.000
_cell.angle_alpha   90.00
_cell.angle_beta   90.00
_cell.angle_gamma   90.00
#
_symmetry.space_group_name_H-M   'P 1'
#
loop_
_entity.id
_entity.type
_entity.pdbx_description
1 polymer ?
#
loop_
_entity_poly.entity_id
_entity_poly.type
_entity_poly.pdbx_seq_one_letter_code
_entity_poly.pdbx_strand_id
1 'polypeptide(L)'
;MVSIITIPISCSAGTKIPENPNLSYTNYIPNNTDIVIDREAYFEKLQGFWLGTCIGNWTGLVTEMDKIGNIGEIKTGAFYTRHDWGQPDQPSIWGQGIPSSLSASINFVFAAPDSVWGADDDTDIEYIYQELLLKHQTSILTGEQIREGWLRYIKHEEENYLWVSNQRAFDLMLKGLVPPATGDTQNNPEYEMIDAQLTTEIFGLFSPARPDIALKMALLPVQTTARENSQSISEFYVTMFSLASVVDESLPMKNRIFRMAEQAKRNCIISRKVWATHMNKE
;
A
#
# COMPACT_ATOMS: atom_id res chain seq x y z
N MET A 1 -27.07 47.14 -22.81
CA MET A 1 -25.77 46.50 -23.11
C MET A 1 -25.73 45.21 -22.32
N VAL A 2 -25.87 44.05 -22.97
CA VAL A 2 -25.75 42.75 -22.33
C VAL A 2 -24.31 42.30 -22.52
N SER A 3 -23.53 42.27 -21.43
CA SER A 3 -22.19 41.69 -21.45
C SER A 3 -22.32 40.17 -21.41
N ILE A 4 -22.00 39.53 -22.53
CA ILE A 4 -21.85 38.08 -22.60
C ILE A 4 -20.44 37.76 -22.08
N ILE A 5 -20.38 37.17 -20.88
CA ILE A 5 -19.15 36.60 -20.34
C ILE A 5 -19.00 35.21 -20.97
N THR A 6 -18.15 35.10 -21.99
CA THR A 6 -17.69 33.81 -22.48
C THR A 6 -16.66 33.25 -21.51
N ILE A 7 -17.06 32.23 -20.74
CA ILE A 7 -16.15 31.39 -19.97
C ILE A 7 -15.50 30.41 -20.96
N PRO A 8 -14.17 30.45 -21.17
CA PRO A 8 -13.50 29.44 -21.97
C PRO A 8 -13.54 28.12 -21.19
N ILE A 9 -14.33 27.18 -21.66
CA ILE A 9 -14.25 25.79 -21.24
C ILE A 9 -13.00 25.23 -21.91
N SER A 10 -11.88 25.20 -21.18
CA SER A 10 -10.70 24.44 -21.59
C SER A 10 -11.04 22.97 -21.43
N CYS A 11 -11.45 22.31 -22.51
CA CYS A 11 -11.37 20.86 -22.58
C CYS A 11 -9.89 20.50 -22.40
N SER A 12 -9.53 19.93 -21.26
CA SER A 12 -8.26 19.21 -21.13
C SER A 12 -8.27 18.14 -22.22
N ALA A 13 -7.52 18.37 -23.30
CA ALA A 13 -7.24 17.31 -24.25
C ALA A 13 -6.57 16.21 -23.45
N GLY A 14 -7.18 15.01 -23.42
CA GLY A 14 -6.71 13.88 -22.61
C GLY A 14 -5.19 13.77 -22.72
N THR A 15 -4.51 13.91 -21.59
CA THR A 15 -3.05 13.90 -21.53
C THR A 15 -2.57 12.58 -22.12
N LYS A 16 -1.99 12.64 -23.32
CA LYS A 16 -1.36 11.47 -23.95
C LYS A 16 -0.29 10.97 -22.98
N ILE A 17 -0.43 9.72 -22.52
CA ILE A 17 0.52 9.11 -21.60
C ILE A 17 1.87 9.02 -22.32
N PRO A 18 2.94 9.65 -21.79
CA PRO A 18 4.24 9.62 -22.45
C PRO A 18 4.79 8.20 -22.49
N GLU A 19 5.44 7.86 -23.60
CA GLU A 19 6.20 6.62 -23.73
C GLU A 19 7.48 6.70 -22.90
N ASN A 20 7.90 5.58 -22.33
CA ASN A 20 9.17 5.48 -21.63
C ASN A 20 10.29 5.43 -22.68
N PRO A 21 11.18 6.43 -22.75
CA PRO A 21 12.22 6.50 -23.78
C PRO A 21 13.26 5.37 -23.69
N ASN A 22 13.32 4.65 -22.56
CA ASN A 22 14.21 3.52 -22.35
C ASN A 22 13.62 2.19 -22.84
N LEU A 23 12.37 2.17 -23.31
CA LEU A 23 11.71 0.96 -23.82
C LEU A 23 11.59 1.00 -25.35
N SER A 24 11.77 -0.16 -25.97
CA SER A 24 11.49 -0.34 -27.39
C SER A 24 10.05 -0.83 -27.57
N TYR A 25 9.24 -0.03 -28.27
CA TYR A 25 7.84 -0.36 -28.56
C TYR A 25 7.75 -1.03 -29.93
N THR A 26 7.40 -2.31 -29.95
CA THR A 26 7.16 -3.07 -31.18
C THR A 26 5.67 -3.17 -31.47
N ASN A 27 5.29 -3.02 -32.73
CA ASN A 27 3.92 -3.32 -33.16
C ASN A 27 3.60 -4.79 -32.87
N TYR A 28 2.53 -5.03 -32.12
CA TYR A 28 2.08 -6.35 -31.74
C TYR A 28 0.57 -6.48 -31.98
N ILE A 29 0.15 -7.61 -32.54
CA ILE A 29 -1.26 -7.95 -32.69
C ILE A 29 -1.55 -9.03 -31.64
N PRO A 30 -2.41 -8.75 -30.65
CA PRO A 30 -2.75 -9.73 -29.62
C PRO A 30 -3.39 -10.99 -30.21
N ASN A 31 -2.96 -12.14 -29.72
CA ASN A 31 -3.61 -13.43 -29.91
C ASN A 31 -4.81 -13.58 -28.97
N ASN A 32 -5.64 -14.59 -29.23
CA ASN A 32 -6.81 -14.91 -28.40
C ASN A 32 -6.47 -15.34 -26.96
N THR A 33 -5.23 -15.73 -26.69
CA THR A 33 -4.73 -16.10 -25.37
C THR A 33 -4.20 -14.90 -24.58
N ASP A 34 -4.04 -13.75 -25.23
CA ASP A 34 -3.43 -12.59 -24.59
C ASP A 34 -4.46 -11.79 -23.81
N ILE A 35 -4.01 -11.22 -22.71
CA ILE A 35 -4.78 -10.27 -21.93
C ILE A 35 -4.47 -8.88 -22.47
N VAL A 36 -5.49 -8.22 -23.02
CA VAL A 36 -5.38 -6.84 -23.51
C VAL A 36 -5.77 -5.88 -22.39
N ILE A 37 -4.90 -4.93 -22.11
CA ILE A 37 -5.11 -3.89 -21.09
C ILE A 37 -5.12 -2.54 -21.79
N ASP A 38 -6.20 -1.79 -21.58
CA ASP A 38 -6.29 -0.41 -22.04
C ASP A 38 -5.33 0.48 -21.22
N ARG A 39 -4.42 1.17 -21.91
CA ARG A 39 -3.37 1.97 -21.27
C ARG A 39 -3.93 3.20 -20.56
N GLU A 40 -4.95 3.84 -21.11
CA GLU A 40 -5.56 5.04 -20.53
C GLU A 40 -6.35 4.67 -19.29
N ALA A 41 -7.21 3.65 -19.38
CA ALA A 41 -7.98 3.15 -18.25
C ALA A 41 -7.07 2.61 -17.12
N TYR A 42 -5.96 1.95 -17.47
CA TYR A 42 -5.00 1.48 -16.47
C TYR A 42 -4.25 2.64 -15.79
N PHE A 43 -3.89 3.69 -16.54
CA PHE A 43 -3.29 4.89 -15.97
C PHE A 43 -4.24 5.62 -15.00
N GLU A 44 -5.53 5.73 -15.34
CA GLU A 44 -6.54 6.25 -14.41
C GLU A 44 -6.67 5.39 -13.15
N LYS A 45 -6.58 4.05 -13.27
CA LYS A 45 -6.57 3.14 -12.12
C LYS A 45 -5.34 3.34 -11.23
N LEU A 46 -4.16 3.59 -11.81
CA LEU A 46 -2.95 3.93 -11.05
C LEU A 46 -3.09 5.26 -10.29
N GLN A 47 -3.71 6.27 -10.91
CA GLN A 47 -4.03 7.51 -10.20
C GLN A 47 -5.04 7.28 -9.07
N GLY A 48 -6.06 6.45 -9.32
CA GLY A 48 -7.06 6.06 -8.32
C GLY A 48 -6.45 5.32 -7.13
N PHE A 49 -5.44 4.48 -7.35
CA PHE A 49 -4.66 3.85 -6.29
C PHE A 49 -4.01 4.91 -5.40
N TRP A 50 -3.13 5.75 -5.95
CA TRP A 50 -2.41 6.75 -5.16
C TRP A 50 -3.32 7.71 -4.41
N LEU A 51 -4.38 8.18 -5.09
CA LEU A 51 -5.37 9.04 -4.44
C LEU A 51 -6.12 8.31 -3.32
N GLY A 52 -6.49 7.05 -3.55
CA GLY A 52 -7.14 6.20 -2.56
C GLY A 52 -6.26 5.96 -1.34
N THR A 53 -4.97 5.65 -1.54
CA THR A 53 -3.98 5.46 -0.48
C THR A 53 -3.80 6.74 0.33
N CYS A 54 -3.64 7.90 -0.33
CA CYS A 54 -3.53 9.20 0.36
C CYS A 54 -4.78 9.54 1.18
N ILE A 55 -5.98 9.35 0.62
CA ILE A 55 -7.23 9.61 1.34
C ILE A 55 -7.36 8.65 2.52
N GLY A 56 -7.13 7.36 2.30
CA GLY A 56 -7.26 6.33 3.32
C GLY A 56 -6.33 6.56 4.49
N ASN A 57 -5.05 6.79 4.20
CA ASN A 57 -4.03 7.02 5.20
C ASN A 57 -4.31 8.27 6.04
N TRP A 58 -4.41 9.45 5.41
CA TRP A 58 -4.62 10.71 6.15
C TRP A 58 -5.95 10.76 6.90
N THR A 59 -6.97 10.05 6.42
CA THR A 59 -8.24 9.86 7.15
C THR A 59 -8.06 8.94 8.35
N GLY A 60 -7.24 7.89 8.23
CA GLY A 60 -6.95 6.93 9.30
C GLY A 60 -6.14 7.54 10.45
N LEU A 61 -5.14 8.36 10.12
CA LEU A 61 -4.26 9.06 11.08
C LEU A 61 -5.01 9.94 12.09
N VAL A 62 -6.22 10.40 11.75
CA VAL A 62 -7.06 11.16 12.69
C VAL A 62 -7.33 10.32 13.95
N THR A 63 -7.62 9.03 13.77
CA THR A 63 -8.04 8.13 14.86
C THR A 63 -6.95 7.19 15.35
N GLU A 64 -5.72 7.38 14.88
CA GLU A 64 -4.62 6.48 15.18
C GLU A 64 -4.32 6.49 16.68
N MET A 65 -4.38 5.31 17.29
CA MET A 65 -4.13 5.12 18.72
C MET A 65 -5.11 5.81 19.70
N ASP A 66 -6.27 6.25 19.21
CA ASP A 66 -7.36 6.79 20.04
C ASP A 66 -8.07 5.72 20.87
N LYS A 67 -8.55 4.67 20.19
CA LYS A 67 -9.45 3.64 20.73
C LYS A 67 -8.91 2.25 20.46
N ILE A 68 -7.78 1.91 21.08
CA ILE A 68 -7.11 0.61 20.96
C ILE A 68 -7.63 -0.46 21.93
N GLY A 69 -8.73 -0.20 22.62
CA GLY A 69 -9.26 -1.11 23.64
C GLY A 69 -8.63 -0.94 25.01
N ASN A 70 -8.82 -1.96 25.84
CA ASN A 70 -8.38 -1.98 27.23
C ASN A 70 -7.23 -2.99 27.43
N ILE A 71 -6.03 -2.67 26.94
CA ILE A 71 -4.85 -3.55 26.91
C ILE A 71 -3.89 -3.19 28.05
N GLY A 72 -3.59 -4.15 28.94
CA GLY A 72 -2.64 -3.93 30.05
C GLY A 72 -3.06 -2.75 30.94
N GLU A 73 -2.18 -1.77 31.09
CA GLU A 73 -2.45 -0.50 31.81
C GLU A 73 -3.18 0.53 30.94
N ILE A 74 -3.18 0.37 29.61
CA ILE A 74 -3.84 1.29 28.68
C ILE A 74 -5.34 0.97 28.62
N LYS A 75 -6.18 1.99 28.86
CA LYS A 75 -7.64 1.87 28.89
C LYS A 75 -8.30 2.97 28.05
N THR A 76 -8.45 2.73 26.76
CA THR A 76 -9.06 3.71 25.82
C THR A 76 -10.57 3.51 25.63
N GLY A 77 -11.12 2.40 26.11
CA GLY A 77 -12.55 2.07 25.98
C GLY A 77 -12.88 1.21 24.77
N ALA A 78 -14.11 1.29 24.27
CA ALA A 78 -14.54 0.55 23.08
C ALA A 78 -13.97 1.17 21.80
N PHE A 79 -13.77 0.33 20.77
CA PHE A 79 -13.43 0.77 19.43
C PHE A 79 -14.53 1.69 18.87
N TYR A 80 -14.13 2.59 17.97
CA TYR A 80 -15.07 3.40 17.21
C TYR A 80 -16.03 2.54 16.38
N THR A 81 -17.20 3.10 16.13
CA THR A 81 -18.28 2.54 15.33
C THR A 81 -18.70 3.52 14.25
N ARG A 82 -19.62 3.11 13.37
CA ARG A 82 -20.22 4.03 12.38
C ARG A 82 -20.89 5.25 13.03
N HIS A 83 -21.33 5.16 14.28
CA HIS A 83 -21.97 6.29 14.97
C HIS A 83 -21.00 7.42 15.31
N ASP A 84 -19.70 7.12 15.37
CA ASP A 84 -18.65 8.10 15.65
C ASP A 84 -18.22 8.87 14.39
N TRP A 85 -18.58 8.39 13.20
CA TRP A 85 -18.32 9.10 11.95
C TRP A 85 -19.00 10.47 11.93
N GLY A 86 -18.23 11.52 11.68
CA GLY A 86 -18.64 12.92 11.73
C GLY A 86 -18.68 13.53 13.13
N GLN A 87 -18.39 12.76 14.18
CA GLN A 87 -18.26 13.26 15.55
C GLN A 87 -16.85 13.83 15.82
N PRO A 88 -16.66 14.63 16.88
CA PRO A 88 -15.35 15.16 17.24
C PRO A 88 -14.32 14.06 17.47
N ASP A 89 -13.10 14.30 17.00
CA ASP A 89 -11.94 13.45 17.26
C ASP A 89 -11.64 13.34 18.77
N GLN A 90 -11.00 12.24 19.19
CA GLN A 90 -10.59 12.05 20.59
C GLN A 90 -9.06 12.04 20.71
N PRO A 91 -8.52 12.22 21.92
CA PRO A 91 -7.08 12.12 22.11
C PRO A 91 -6.54 10.71 21.91
N SER A 92 -5.44 10.61 21.16
CA SER A 92 -4.64 9.40 21.09
C SER A 92 -3.75 9.23 22.33
N ILE A 93 -3.32 8.00 22.60
CA ILE A 93 -2.38 7.73 23.70
C ILE A 93 -1.00 8.37 23.48
N TRP A 94 -0.68 8.76 22.25
CA TRP A 94 0.54 9.48 21.90
C TRP A 94 0.37 10.99 22.02
N GLY A 95 -0.84 11.50 21.79
CA GLY A 95 -1.18 12.93 21.85
C GLY A 95 -1.25 13.53 23.25
N GLN A 96 -0.93 12.77 24.31
CA GLN A 96 -0.92 13.23 25.71
C GLN A 96 -2.21 13.95 26.12
N GLY A 97 -3.37 13.51 25.61
CA GLY A 97 -4.67 14.13 25.88
C GLY A 97 -5.10 15.20 24.87
N ILE A 98 -4.36 15.39 23.78
CA ILE A 98 -4.69 16.29 22.67
C ILE A 98 -5.08 15.46 21.43
N PRO A 99 -6.25 15.71 20.80
CA PRO A 99 -6.64 15.09 19.53
C PRO A 99 -5.73 15.49 18.37
N SER A 100 -5.83 14.77 17.26
CA SER A 100 -5.07 15.05 16.06
C SER A 100 -5.35 16.46 15.53
N SER A 101 -4.31 17.17 15.07
CA SER A 101 -4.49 18.46 14.39
C SER A 101 -4.92 18.32 12.93
N LEU A 102 -5.02 17.09 12.42
CA LEU A 102 -5.37 16.80 11.02
C LEU A 102 -6.83 17.10 10.71
N SER A 103 -7.72 16.86 11.67
CA SER A 103 -9.15 17.14 11.54
C SER A 103 -9.80 17.35 12.91
N ALA A 104 -10.76 18.26 12.99
CA ALA A 104 -11.55 18.46 14.20
C ALA A 104 -12.59 17.34 14.44
N SER A 105 -12.87 16.52 13.43
CA SER A 105 -13.83 15.42 13.48
C SER A 105 -13.36 14.19 12.73
N ILE A 106 -13.90 13.03 13.09
CA ILE A 106 -13.64 11.75 12.44
C ILE A 106 -14.34 11.76 11.07
N ASN A 107 -13.63 12.20 10.05
CA ASN A 107 -14.14 12.37 8.69
C ASN A 107 -13.00 12.31 7.68
N PHE A 108 -13.32 12.34 6.39
CA PHE A 108 -12.31 12.40 5.33
C PHE A 108 -11.39 13.61 5.49
N VAL A 109 -10.09 13.34 5.38
CA VAL A 109 -9.05 14.36 5.31
C VAL A 109 -8.61 14.50 3.86
N PHE A 110 -8.73 15.71 3.32
CA PHE A 110 -8.31 16.03 1.96
C PHE A 110 -7.25 17.12 1.97
N ALA A 111 -6.24 16.98 1.12
CA ALA A 111 -5.32 18.07 0.83
C ALA A 111 -6.06 19.24 0.15
N ALA A 112 -5.58 20.47 0.36
CA ALA A 112 -6.13 21.63 -0.32
C ALA A 112 -5.88 21.55 -1.84
N PRO A 113 -6.74 22.16 -2.67
CA PRO A 113 -6.45 22.28 -4.10
C PRO A 113 -5.06 22.87 -4.35
N ASP A 114 -4.34 22.30 -5.33
CA ASP A 114 -2.98 22.69 -5.72
C ASP A 114 -1.92 22.57 -4.61
N SER A 115 -2.22 21.88 -3.50
CA SER A 115 -1.24 21.56 -2.46
C SER A 115 -0.62 20.17 -2.65
N VAL A 116 0.52 19.94 -2.00
CA VAL A 116 1.18 18.64 -1.95
C VAL A 116 0.50 17.80 -0.87
N TRP A 117 0.05 16.60 -1.22
CA TRP A 117 -0.36 15.62 -0.24
C TRP A 117 0.89 15.06 0.43
N GLY A 118 0.92 15.05 1.76
CA GLY A 118 2.03 14.42 2.48
C GLY A 118 2.03 12.90 2.32
N ALA A 119 3.12 12.29 2.75
CA ALA A 119 3.32 10.85 2.86
C ALA A 119 3.87 10.52 4.26
N ASP A 120 3.77 9.27 4.65
CA ASP A 120 4.35 8.66 5.84
C ASP A 120 4.95 7.29 5.50
N ASP A 121 5.29 6.48 6.51
CA ASP A 121 5.94 5.19 6.30
C ASP A 121 5.12 4.18 5.48
N ASP A 122 3.78 4.30 5.45
CA ASP A 122 2.91 3.48 4.60
C ASP A 122 3.26 3.63 3.12
N THR A 123 3.58 4.85 2.68
CA THR A 123 3.78 5.21 1.26
C THR A 123 5.23 5.53 0.90
N ASP A 124 6.04 6.01 1.85
CA ASP A 124 7.43 6.37 1.62
C ASP A 124 8.30 5.16 1.26
N ILE A 125 8.01 3.99 1.86
CA ILE A 125 8.69 2.74 1.50
C ILE A 125 8.35 2.33 0.05
N GLU A 126 7.12 2.56 -0.40
CA GLU A 126 6.74 2.30 -1.80
C GLU A 126 7.44 3.24 -2.78
N TYR A 127 7.69 4.50 -2.41
CA TYR A 127 8.53 5.42 -3.19
C TYR A 127 9.97 4.94 -3.28
N ILE A 128 10.54 4.44 -2.18
CA ILE A 128 11.88 3.85 -2.18
C ILE A 128 11.94 2.68 -3.18
N TYR A 129 10.98 1.75 -3.14
CA TYR A 129 10.98 0.62 -4.07
C TYR A 129 10.88 1.05 -5.54
N GLN A 130 10.05 2.05 -5.85
CA GLN A 130 9.97 2.63 -7.20
C GLN A 130 11.30 3.21 -7.67
N GLU A 131 11.94 4.01 -6.82
CA GLU A 131 13.24 4.60 -7.10
C GLU A 131 14.31 3.51 -7.33
N LEU A 132 14.31 2.44 -6.53
CA LEU A 132 15.26 1.34 -6.69
C LEU A 132 15.05 0.60 -8.01
N LEU A 133 13.81 0.28 -8.37
CA LEU A 133 13.50 -0.38 -9.65
C LEU A 133 13.95 0.48 -10.84
N LEU A 134 13.69 1.79 -10.78
CA LEU A 134 14.08 2.74 -11.82
C LEU A 134 15.60 2.87 -11.93
N LYS A 135 16.28 3.12 -10.80
CA LYS A 135 17.74 3.30 -10.72
C LYS A 135 18.50 2.08 -11.21
N HIS A 136 18.04 0.87 -10.85
CA HIS A 136 18.69 -0.38 -11.24
C HIS A 136 18.21 -0.93 -12.58
N GLN A 137 17.21 -0.30 -13.21
CA GLN A 137 16.58 -0.75 -14.46
C GLN A 137 16.19 -2.24 -14.41
N THR A 138 15.62 -2.67 -13.28
CA THR A 138 15.20 -4.05 -13.03
C THR A 138 13.73 -4.11 -12.61
N SER A 139 13.09 -5.25 -12.83
CA SER A 139 11.76 -5.54 -12.27
C SER A 139 11.83 -6.32 -10.96
N ILE A 140 12.98 -6.90 -10.62
CA ILE A 140 13.17 -7.71 -9.41
C ILE A 140 14.41 -7.19 -8.70
N LEU A 141 14.22 -6.71 -7.47
CA LEU A 141 15.31 -6.23 -6.63
C LEU A 141 16.06 -7.38 -5.97
N THR A 142 17.37 -7.22 -5.77
CA THR A 142 18.13 -8.09 -4.87
C THR A 142 18.05 -7.58 -3.43
N GLY A 143 18.37 -8.43 -2.46
CA GLY A 143 18.40 -8.01 -1.06
C GLY A 143 19.41 -6.89 -0.81
N GLU A 144 20.56 -6.91 -1.49
CA GLU A 144 21.56 -5.84 -1.40
C GLU A 144 21.02 -4.51 -1.92
N GLN A 145 20.29 -4.52 -3.04
CA GLN A 145 19.66 -3.30 -3.58
C GLN A 145 18.64 -2.71 -2.61
N ILE A 146 17.82 -3.56 -1.98
CA ILE A 146 16.87 -3.13 -0.94
C ILE A 146 17.61 -2.55 0.25
N ARG A 147 18.60 -3.26 0.78
CA ARG A 147 19.41 -2.82 1.93
C ARG A 147 20.06 -1.46 1.66
N GLU A 148 20.77 -1.33 0.54
CA GLU A 148 21.45 -0.10 0.17
C GLU A 148 20.47 1.05 -0.05
N GLY A 149 19.29 0.76 -0.61
CA GLY A 149 18.21 1.72 -0.77
C GLY A 149 17.66 2.24 0.55
N TRP A 150 17.30 1.34 1.45
CA TRP A 150 16.79 1.69 2.79
C TRP A 150 17.83 2.51 3.55
N LEU A 151 19.08 2.06 3.62
CA LEU A 151 20.17 2.79 4.30
C LEU A 151 20.47 4.16 3.68
N ARG A 152 20.13 4.36 2.40
CA ARG A 152 20.34 5.65 1.72
C ARG A 152 19.21 6.63 1.98
N TYR A 153 17.96 6.15 1.96
CA TYR A 153 16.78 7.02 1.93
C TYR A 153 16.11 7.16 3.30
N ILE A 154 16.26 6.19 4.19
CA ILE A 154 15.73 6.23 5.55
C ILE A 154 16.78 6.82 6.47
N LYS A 155 16.36 7.80 7.28
CA LYS A 155 17.23 8.50 8.21
C LYS A 155 17.51 7.63 9.44
N HIS A 156 18.75 7.68 9.91
CA HIS A 156 19.16 6.94 11.11
C HIS A 156 19.36 7.85 12.33
N GLU A 157 19.83 9.08 12.11
CA GLU A 157 20.21 10.00 13.19
C GLU A 157 19.05 10.87 13.69
N GLU A 158 18.02 11.06 12.85
CA GLU A 158 16.79 11.77 13.17
C GLU A 158 15.60 10.80 13.18
N GLU A 159 14.50 11.23 13.78
CA GLU A 159 13.25 10.47 13.82
C GLU A 159 12.83 10.09 12.39
N ASN A 160 12.67 8.80 12.15
CA ASN A 160 12.39 8.26 10.82
C ASN A 160 10.97 7.71 10.69
N TYR A 161 10.19 7.76 11.78
CA TYR A 161 8.80 7.30 11.85
C TYR A 161 8.60 5.86 11.39
N LEU A 162 9.66 5.03 11.40
CA LEU A 162 9.50 3.61 11.19
C LEU A 162 9.04 2.95 12.48
N TRP A 163 8.08 2.07 12.34
CA TRP A 163 7.55 1.30 13.45
C TRP A 163 8.02 -0.15 13.40
N VAL A 164 7.97 -0.78 14.56
CA VAL A 164 7.90 -2.24 14.75
C VAL A 164 8.82 -3.05 13.80
N SER A 165 8.28 -3.70 12.76
CA SER A 165 9.06 -4.63 11.95
C SER A 165 9.92 -3.91 10.92
N ASN A 166 9.43 -2.80 10.36
CA ASN A 166 10.22 -1.91 9.52
C ASN A 166 11.46 -1.40 10.26
N GLN A 167 11.29 -0.87 11.47
CA GLN A 167 12.42 -0.39 12.27
C GLN A 167 13.39 -1.52 12.62
N ARG A 168 12.87 -2.70 13.02
CA ARG A 168 13.72 -3.87 13.31
C ARG A 168 14.53 -4.30 12.07
N ALA A 169 13.92 -4.36 10.90
CA ALA A 169 14.61 -4.71 9.67
C ALA A 169 15.69 -3.68 9.32
N PHE A 170 15.40 -2.40 9.47
CA PHE A 170 16.36 -1.31 9.25
C PHE A 170 17.57 -1.41 10.20
N ASP A 171 17.35 -1.67 11.49
CA ASP A 171 18.43 -1.90 12.46
C ASP A 171 19.31 -3.10 12.11
N LEU A 172 18.71 -4.17 11.59
CA LEU A 172 19.44 -5.36 11.14
C LEU A 172 20.26 -5.05 9.88
N MET A 173 19.74 -4.23 8.97
CA MET A 173 20.50 -3.74 7.80
C MET A 173 21.73 -2.93 8.19
N LEU A 174 21.59 -2.05 9.19
CA LEU A 174 22.71 -1.29 9.77
C LEU A 174 23.79 -2.22 10.35
N LYS A 175 23.38 -3.36 10.93
CA LYS A 175 24.29 -4.42 11.43
C LYS A 175 24.87 -5.32 10.34
N GLY A 176 24.50 -5.10 9.07
CA GLY A 176 25.04 -5.82 7.93
C GLY A 176 24.20 -6.99 7.43
N LEU A 177 23.03 -7.26 8.01
CA LEU A 177 22.11 -8.26 7.46
C LEU A 177 21.48 -7.73 6.17
N VAL A 178 21.13 -8.66 5.28
CA VAL A 178 20.54 -8.38 3.97
C VAL A 178 19.21 -9.12 3.87
N PRO A 179 18.14 -8.52 3.31
CA PRO A 179 16.92 -9.25 2.98
C PRO A 179 17.23 -10.53 2.19
N PRO A 180 16.56 -11.66 2.47
CA PRO A 180 15.39 -11.75 3.33
C PRO A 180 15.73 -11.91 4.83
N ALA A 181 17.00 -12.00 5.23
CA ALA A 181 17.39 -12.31 6.62
C ALA A 181 16.87 -11.29 7.65
N THR A 182 16.57 -10.06 7.24
CA THR A 182 16.03 -8.97 8.07
C THR A 182 14.57 -9.15 8.47
N GLY A 183 13.79 -9.91 7.70
CA GLY A 183 12.43 -10.31 8.07
C GLY A 183 12.35 -11.71 8.66
N ASP A 184 13.47 -12.43 8.72
CA ASP A 184 13.49 -13.82 9.20
C ASP A 184 13.16 -13.93 10.70
N THR A 185 12.37 -14.93 11.08
CA THR A 185 11.89 -15.10 12.46
C THR A 185 13.01 -15.31 13.48
N GLN A 186 14.19 -15.76 13.03
CA GLN A 186 15.38 -15.89 13.89
C GLN A 186 16.01 -14.54 14.25
N ASN A 187 15.83 -13.51 13.40
CA ASN A 187 16.50 -12.22 13.55
C ASN A 187 15.53 -11.08 13.91
N ASN A 188 14.28 -11.17 13.43
CA ASN A 188 13.25 -10.17 13.61
C ASN A 188 12.08 -10.79 14.38
N PRO A 189 11.95 -10.52 15.69
CA PRO A 189 10.81 -11.01 16.49
C PRO A 189 9.48 -10.32 16.14
N GLU A 190 9.52 -9.21 15.40
CA GLU A 190 8.36 -8.40 15.02
C GLU A 190 7.79 -8.79 13.64
N TYR A 191 8.26 -9.89 13.04
CA TYR A 191 7.94 -10.30 11.67
C TYR A 191 6.44 -10.51 11.36
N GLU A 192 5.58 -10.65 12.38
CA GLU A 192 4.12 -10.83 12.26
C GLU A 192 3.33 -9.52 12.26
N MET A 193 4.00 -8.39 12.08
CA MET A 193 3.37 -7.08 12.09
C MET A 193 2.95 -6.68 10.67
N ILE A 194 2.07 -5.68 10.57
CA ILE A 194 1.35 -5.34 9.33
C ILE A 194 2.21 -4.57 8.32
N ASP A 195 3.44 -4.23 8.68
CA ASP A 195 4.33 -3.33 7.95
C ASP A 195 4.50 -3.69 6.47
N ALA A 196 4.71 -4.98 6.14
CA ALA A 196 4.84 -5.41 4.76
C ALA A 196 3.53 -5.34 3.98
N GLN A 197 2.38 -5.48 4.65
CA GLN A 197 1.07 -5.51 4.02
C GLN A 197 0.77 -4.18 3.35
N LEU A 198 1.07 -3.09 4.05
CA LEU A 198 0.77 -1.71 3.66
C LEU A 198 1.88 -1.06 2.80
N THR A 199 3.08 -1.63 2.74
CA THR A 199 4.23 -1.06 1.99
C THR A 199 4.65 -1.83 0.73
N THR A 200 3.91 -2.88 0.34
CA THR A 200 4.29 -3.73 -0.81
C THR A 200 3.19 -3.99 -1.81
N GLU A 201 2.01 -3.42 -1.60
CA GLU A 201 0.86 -3.62 -2.49
C GLU A 201 1.07 -3.06 -3.90
N ILE A 202 1.91 -2.02 -4.05
CA ILE A 202 2.31 -1.46 -5.34
C ILE A 202 2.91 -2.48 -6.31
N PHE A 203 3.57 -3.54 -5.82
CA PHE A 203 4.11 -4.59 -6.69
C PHE A 203 3.01 -5.34 -7.45
N GLY A 204 1.79 -5.39 -6.89
CA GLY A 204 0.60 -5.86 -7.57
C GLY A 204 0.30 -5.04 -8.82
N LEU A 205 0.38 -3.72 -8.69
CA LEU A 205 0.13 -2.80 -9.78
C LEU A 205 1.16 -2.96 -10.90
N PHE A 206 2.45 -3.13 -10.61
CA PHE A 206 3.47 -3.26 -11.66
C PHE A 206 3.30 -4.47 -12.60
N SER A 207 2.48 -5.44 -12.22
CA SER A 207 2.20 -6.63 -13.04
C SER A 207 0.70 -6.81 -13.22
N PRO A 208 0.03 -5.92 -13.99
CA PRO A 208 -1.41 -5.97 -14.14
C PRO A 208 -1.82 -7.29 -14.84
N ALA A 209 -2.84 -7.95 -14.30
CA ALA A 209 -3.34 -9.27 -14.70
C ALA A 209 -2.36 -10.44 -14.53
N ARG A 210 -1.18 -10.22 -13.94
CA ARG A 210 -0.12 -11.22 -13.77
C ARG A 210 0.29 -11.36 -12.31
N PRO A 211 -0.59 -11.92 -11.45
CA PRO A 211 -0.28 -12.06 -10.03
C PRO A 211 0.92 -12.96 -9.78
N ASP A 212 1.20 -13.92 -10.67
CA ASP A 212 2.40 -14.75 -10.62
C ASP A 212 3.70 -13.93 -10.76
N ILE A 213 3.69 -12.90 -11.61
CA ILE A 213 4.84 -11.99 -11.75
C ILE A 213 4.86 -10.97 -10.62
N ALA A 214 3.71 -10.43 -10.22
CA ALA A 214 3.59 -9.51 -9.09
C ALA A 214 4.21 -10.11 -7.81
N LEU A 215 3.84 -11.35 -7.48
CA LEU A 215 4.37 -12.07 -6.32
C LEU A 215 5.88 -12.32 -6.44
N LYS A 216 6.37 -12.61 -7.65
CA LYS A 216 7.82 -12.76 -7.88
C LYS A 216 8.58 -11.45 -7.64
N MET A 217 8.01 -10.32 -8.04
CA MET A 217 8.60 -9.00 -7.79
C MET A 217 8.55 -8.64 -6.30
N ALA A 218 7.43 -8.92 -5.63
CA ALA A 218 7.16 -8.57 -4.25
C ALA A 218 7.88 -9.47 -3.22
N LEU A 219 8.33 -10.67 -3.61
CA LEU A 219 8.83 -11.68 -2.66
C LEU A 219 9.89 -11.13 -1.70
N LEU A 220 10.99 -10.56 -2.22
CA LEU A 220 12.05 -9.99 -1.37
C LEU A 220 11.63 -8.71 -0.65
N PRO A 221 10.93 -7.75 -1.28
CA PRO A 221 10.32 -6.61 -0.58
C PRO A 221 9.47 -7.02 0.62
N VAL A 222 8.54 -7.98 0.47
CA VAL A 222 7.72 -8.50 1.58
C VAL A 222 8.61 -9.17 2.63
N GLN A 223 9.54 -10.01 2.19
CA GLN A 223 10.45 -10.73 3.09
C GLN A 223 11.51 -9.86 3.76
N THR A 224 11.56 -8.57 3.44
CA THR A 224 12.42 -7.59 4.11
C THR A 224 12.00 -7.42 5.56
N THR A 225 10.69 -7.49 5.84
CA THR A 225 10.14 -7.25 7.18
C THR A 225 9.15 -8.33 7.65
N ALA A 226 8.63 -9.16 6.75
CA ALA A 226 7.57 -10.12 7.10
C ALA A 226 7.94 -11.59 6.86
N ARG A 227 7.32 -12.45 7.69
CA ARG A 227 7.24 -13.91 7.50
C ARG A 227 5.85 -14.44 7.86
N GLU A 228 5.64 -15.72 7.56
CA GLU A 228 4.44 -16.48 7.93
C GLU A 228 3.12 -15.76 7.57
N ASN A 229 2.34 -15.36 8.57
CA ASN A 229 1.03 -14.74 8.36
C ASN A 229 1.15 -13.37 7.69
N SER A 230 2.12 -12.54 8.12
CA SER A 230 2.37 -11.23 7.51
C SER A 230 2.84 -11.32 6.07
N GLN A 231 3.68 -12.31 5.74
CA GLN A 231 4.03 -12.57 4.33
C GLN A 231 2.77 -12.97 3.54
N SER A 232 1.96 -13.87 4.09
CA SER A 232 0.76 -14.38 3.41
C SER A 232 -0.27 -13.29 3.13
N ILE A 233 -0.53 -12.39 4.09
CA ILE A 233 -1.49 -11.30 3.89
C ILE A 233 -0.94 -10.23 2.93
N SER A 234 0.37 -9.99 2.92
CA SER A 234 0.99 -9.09 1.93
C SER A 234 0.84 -9.65 0.51
N GLU A 235 1.14 -10.94 0.32
CA GLU A 235 0.95 -11.63 -0.97
C GLU A 235 -0.52 -11.64 -1.44
N PHE A 236 -1.46 -11.71 -0.49
CA PHE A 236 -2.89 -11.57 -0.79
C PHE A 236 -3.20 -10.21 -1.41
N TYR A 237 -2.75 -9.10 -0.81
CA TYR A 237 -3.00 -7.76 -1.34
C TYR A 237 -2.25 -7.51 -2.65
N VAL A 238 -0.98 -7.91 -2.76
CA VAL A 238 -0.22 -7.89 -4.04
C VAL A 238 -1.02 -8.57 -5.15
N THR A 239 -1.63 -9.74 -4.87
CA THR A 239 -2.47 -10.44 -5.84
C THR A 239 -3.75 -9.67 -6.16
N MET A 240 -4.43 -9.11 -5.15
CA MET A 240 -5.63 -8.28 -5.34
C MET A 240 -5.37 -7.09 -6.28
N PHE A 241 -4.28 -6.35 -6.05
CA PHE A 241 -3.95 -5.18 -6.86
C PHE A 241 -3.55 -5.55 -8.29
N SER A 242 -2.88 -6.70 -8.49
CA SER A 242 -2.62 -7.23 -9.83
C SER A 242 -3.90 -7.58 -10.59
N LEU A 243 -4.89 -8.16 -9.93
CA LEU A 243 -6.16 -8.55 -10.54
C LEU A 243 -7.09 -7.36 -10.84
N ALA A 244 -6.88 -6.21 -10.19
CA ALA A 244 -7.73 -5.02 -10.33
C ALA A 244 -7.79 -4.46 -11.77
N SER A 245 -6.78 -4.77 -12.60
CA SER A 245 -6.75 -4.35 -14.01
C SER A 245 -7.68 -5.15 -14.92
N VAL A 246 -8.14 -6.33 -14.52
CA VAL A 246 -8.87 -7.30 -15.36
C VAL A 246 -10.18 -7.82 -14.76
N VAL A 247 -10.76 -7.03 -13.86
CA VAL A 247 -12.08 -7.32 -13.30
C VAL A 247 -13.19 -7.13 -14.33
N ASP A 248 -14.25 -7.94 -14.21
CA ASP A 248 -15.48 -7.78 -14.98
C ASP A 248 -16.26 -6.56 -14.49
N GLU A 249 -16.17 -5.47 -15.25
CA GLU A 249 -16.76 -4.18 -14.89
C GLU A 249 -18.29 -4.16 -14.99
N SER A 250 -18.91 -5.17 -15.60
CA SER A 250 -20.38 -5.32 -15.61
C SER A 250 -20.95 -5.72 -14.25
N LEU A 251 -20.09 -6.21 -13.34
CA LEU A 251 -20.50 -6.64 -12.02
C LEU A 251 -20.53 -5.48 -11.02
N PRO A 252 -21.44 -5.54 -10.02
CA PRO A 252 -21.39 -4.62 -8.88
C PRO A 252 -20.02 -4.65 -8.18
N MET A 253 -19.56 -3.50 -7.68
CA MET A 253 -18.25 -3.34 -7.02
C MET A 253 -17.97 -4.41 -5.96
N LYS A 254 -18.96 -4.70 -5.11
CA LYS A 254 -18.90 -5.77 -4.10
C LYS A 254 -18.46 -7.12 -4.71
N ASN A 255 -19.06 -7.51 -5.83
CA ASN A 255 -18.79 -8.79 -6.48
C ASN A 255 -17.41 -8.80 -7.15
N ARG A 256 -16.98 -7.66 -7.70
CA ARG A 256 -15.62 -7.49 -8.25
C ARG A 256 -14.57 -7.75 -7.16
N ILE A 257 -14.72 -7.08 -6.01
CA ILE A 257 -13.81 -7.22 -4.86
C ILE A 257 -13.78 -8.67 -4.34
N PHE A 258 -14.94 -9.28 -4.09
CA PHE A 258 -14.97 -10.66 -3.59
C PHE A 258 -14.40 -11.68 -4.58
N ARG A 259 -14.60 -11.50 -5.90
CA ARG A 259 -13.98 -12.38 -6.89
C ARG A 259 -12.47 -12.28 -6.91
N MET A 260 -11.91 -11.08 -6.74
CA MET A 260 -10.46 -10.91 -6.61
C MET A 260 -9.96 -11.58 -5.32
N ALA A 261 -10.66 -11.37 -4.20
CA ALA A 261 -10.27 -11.92 -2.90
C ALA A 261 -10.26 -13.47 -2.92
N GLU A 262 -11.27 -14.08 -3.52
CA GLU A 262 -11.33 -15.54 -3.69
C GLU A 262 -10.21 -16.09 -4.58
N GLN A 263 -9.73 -15.31 -5.57
CA GLN A 263 -8.56 -15.69 -6.37
C GLN A 263 -7.26 -15.52 -5.59
N ALA A 264 -7.08 -14.39 -4.91
CA ALA A 264 -5.91 -14.10 -4.08
C ALA A 264 -5.71 -15.15 -2.99
N LYS A 265 -6.79 -15.57 -2.32
CA LYS A 265 -6.78 -16.61 -1.30
C LYS A 265 -6.26 -17.97 -1.81
N ARG A 266 -6.47 -18.31 -3.08
CA ARG A 266 -6.00 -19.59 -3.65
C ARG A 266 -4.47 -19.61 -3.84
N ASN A 267 -3.87 -18.45 -4.02
CA ASN A 267 -2.43 -18.29 -4.22
C ASN A 267 -1.67 -18.16 -2.90
N CYS A 268 -2.34 -17.77 -1.82
CA CYS A 268 -1.74 -17.73 -0.49
C CYS A 268 -1.51 -19.16 0.03
N ILE A 269 -0.25 -19.51 0.27
CA ILE A 269 0.13 -20.73 1.00
C ILE A 269 -0.09 -20.47 2.50
N ILE A 270 -1.28 -20.03 2.90
CA ILE A 270 -1.66 -20.20 4.30
C ILE A 270 -1.86 -21.69 4.45
N SER A 271 -0.97 -22.35 5.20
CA SER A 271 -1.14 -23.77 5.49
C SER A 271 -2.60 -23.96 5.93
N ARG A 272 -3.34 -24.85 5.25
CA ARG A 272 -4.76 -25.13 5.49
C ARG A 272 -5.10 -25.45 6.96
N LYS A 273 -4.10 -25.51 7.86
CA LYS A 273 -4.23 -25.71 9.31
C LYS A 273 -4.56 -24.44 10.11
N VAL A 274 -4.17 -23.24 9.67
CA VAL A 274 -4.27 -22.02 10.52
C VAL A 274 -5.67 -21.40 10.52
N TRP A 275 -6.39 -21.45 9.40
CA TRP A 275 -7.78 -20.95 9.32
C TRP A 275 -8.78 -21.81 10.10
N ALA A 276 -8.53 -23.11 10.25
CA ALA A 276 -9.44 -24.02 10.97
C ALA A 276 -9.44 -23.80 12.50
N THR A 277 -8.42 -23.12 13.04
CA THR A 277 -8.28 -22.89 14.49
C THR A 277 -8.85 -21.53 14.94
N HIS A 278 -8.97 -20.55 14.05
CA HIS A 278 -9.43 -19.20 14.41
C HIS A 278 -10.91 -18.91 14.11
N MET A 279 -11.59 -19.72 13.28
CA MET A 279 -13.01 -19.56 12.95
C MET A 279 -13.94 -20.50 13.75
N ASN A 280 -13.42 -21.28 14.71
CA ASN A 280 -14.19 -22.15 15.60
C ASN A 280 -14.23 -21.64 17.05
N LYS A 281 -13.96 -20.34 17.25
CA LYS A 281 -14.13 -19.64 18.53
C LYS A 281 -14.93 -18.34 18.34
N GLU A 282 -16.09 -18.44 17.71
CA GLU A 282 -17.25 -17.59 17.99
C GLU A 282 -18.50 -18.47 17.99
#